data_AF-A0A3M0ITE9-F1
#
_entry.id   AF-A0A3M0ITE9-F1
#
_cell.length_a   1.000
_cell.length_b   1.000
_cell.length_c   1.000
_cell.angle_alpha   90.00
_cell.angle_beta   90.00
_cell.angle_gamma   90.00
#
_symmetry.space_group_name_H-M   'P 1'
#
loop_
_entity.id
_entity.type
_entity.pdbx_description
1 polymer ?
#
loop_
_entity_poly.entity_id
_entity_poly.type
_entity_poly.pdbx_seq_one_letter_code
_entity_poly.pdbx_strand_id
1 'polypeptide(L)'
;MRTAYLEGRSIAALARDHGVSRGAIRTAVADLLPDHIATEEESSAPGLPVTLDVPGKVADFLRVTELEPAERAALDQGVTVRRGQGYTLRVTAVYAVHRQLLARCRPLDGAQGAPAVPAQRKARREYEHRVSTLAPIGP
;
A
#
# COMPACT_ATOMS: atom_id res chain seq x y z
N MET A 1 -11.32 14.24 -22.74
CA MET A 1 -10.97 13.70 -21.42
C MET A 1 -10.75 12.19 -21.45
N ARG A 2 -11.76 11.35 -21.77
CA ARG A 2 -11.63 9.87 -21.83
C ARG A 2 -10.46 9.37 -22.67
N THR A 3 -10.36 9.79 -23.94
CA THR A 3 -9.29 9.40 -24.86
C THR A 3 -7.90 9.86 -24.38
N ALA A 4 -7.75 11.13 -24.02
CA ALA A 4 -6.47 11.67 -23.54
C ALA A 4 -5.96 10.98 -22.26
N TYR A 5 -6.84 10.55 -21.36
CA TYR A 5 -6.46 9.78 -20.17
C TYR A 5 -5.99 8.36 -20.56
N LEU A 6 -6.68 7.70 -21.50
CA LEU A 6 -6.29 6.40 -22.04
C LEU A 6 -4.99 6.46 -22.88
N GLU A 7 -4.67 7.62 -23.44
CA GLU A 7 -3.40 7.91 -24.14
C GLU A 7 -2.24 8.22 -23.17
N GLY A 8 -2.43 8.02 -21.86
CA GLY A 8 -1.38 8.13 -20.84
C GLY A 8 -1.18 9.53 -20.27
N ARG A 9 -2.10 10.47 -20.52
CA ARG A 9 -2.00 11.85 -20.01
C ARG A 9 -2.45 11.91 -18.55
N SER A 10 -1.57 12.41 -17.67
CA SER A 10 -1.84 12.44 -16.22
C SER A 10 -3.02 13.34 -15.83
N ILE A 11 -3.69 12.99 -14.72
CA ILE A 11 -4.79 13.79 -14.10
C ILE A 11 -4.37 15.24 -13.86
N ALA A 12 -3.11 15.48 -13.48
CA ALA A 12 -2.59 16.82 -13.23
C ALA A 12 -2.39 17.63 -14.51
N ALA A 13 -2.07 17.00 -15.64
CA ALA A 13 -1.99 17.69 -16.93
C ALA A 13 -3.40 18.06 -17.42
N LEU A 14 -4.35 17.12 -17.33
CA LEU A 14 -5.75 17.35 -17.68
C LEU A 14 -6.37 18.47 -16.85
N ALA A 15 -6.09 18.53 -15.55
CA ALA A 15 -6.56 19.60 -14.67
C ALA A 15 -6.08 20.99 -15.11
N ARG A 16 -4.81 21.11 -15.55
CA ARG A 16 -4.24 22.38 -16.04
C ARG A 16 -4.85 22.80 -17.38
N ASP A 17 -4.95 21.86 -18.31
CA ASP A 17 -5.49 22.12 -19.66
C ASP A 17 -6.98 22.53 -19.61
N HIS A 18 -7.72 21.99 -18.65
CA HIS A 18 -9.16 22.25 -18.49
C HIS A 18 -9.48 23.32 -17.43
N GLY A 19 -8.50 23.86 -16.71
CA GLY A 19 -8.71 24.89 -15.69
C GLY A 19 -9.58 24.44 -14.50
N VAL A 20 -9.59 23.14 -14.19
CA VAL A 20 -10.42 22.55 -13.12
C VAL A 20 -9.58 21.82 -12.08
N SER A 21 -10.19 21.52 -10.92
CA SER A 21 -9.49 20.78 -9.87
C SER A 21 -9.23 19.33 -10.30
N ARG A 22 -8.15 18.74 -9.77
CA ARG A 22 -7.82 17.32 -9.99
C ARG A 22 -8.93 16.38 -9.49
N GLY A 23 -9.66 16.79 -8.45
CA GLY A 23 -10.82 16.06 -7.93
C GLY A 23 -11.95 16.01 -8.96
N ALA A 24 -12.25 17.13 -9.62
CA ALA A 24 -13.26 17.18 -10.68
C ALA A 24 -12.87 16.30 -11.88
N ILE A 25 -11.58 16.25 -12.23
CA ILE A 25 -11.08 15.33 -13.26
C ILE A 25 -11.26 13.86 -12.83
N ARG A 26 -10.95 13.50 -11.57
CA ARG A 26 -11.16 12.12 -11.07
C ARG A 26 -12.61 11.70 -11.14
N THR A 27 -13.53 12.56 -10.73
CA THR A 27 -14.98 12.30 -10.82
C THR A 27 -15.41 12.11 -12.26
N ALA A 28 -15.03 13.03 -13.15
CA ALA A 28 -15.35 12.93 -14.57
C ALA A 28 -14.75 11.68 -15.24
N VAL A 29 -13.54 11.26 -14.85
CA VAL A 29 -12.93 10.01 -15.33
C VAL A 29 -13.71 8.79 -14.84
N ALA A 30 -14.10 8.76 -13.56
CA ALA A 30 -14.90 7.68 -12.99
C ALA A 30 -16.27 7.54 -13.67
N ASP A 31 -16.92 8.67 -14.00
CA ASP A 31 -18.20 8.69 -14.70
C ASP A 31 -18.08 8.21 -16.16
N LEU A 32 -16.97 8.54 -16.83
CA LEU A 32 -16.73 8.23 -18.24
C LEU A 32 -16.09 6.85 -18.48
N LEU A 33 -15.53 6.23 -17.44
CA LEU A 33 -14.86 4.94 -17.49
C LEU A 33 -15.23 4.09 -16.25
N PRO A 34 -16.47 3.61 -16.15
CA PRO A 34 -16.96 2.87 -14.98
C PRO A 34 -16.22 1.54 -14.76
N ASP A 35 -15.74 0.89 -15.83
CA ASP A 35 -14.94 -0.35 -15.74
C ASP A 35 -13.45 -0.07 -15.46
N HIS A 36 -13.05 1.19 -15.55
CA HIS A 36 -11.71 1.65 -15.22
C HIS A 36 -11.72 2.23 -13.80
N ILE A 37 -12.18 1.43 -12.84
CA ILE A 37 -11.79 1.64 -11.45
C ILE A 37 -10.29 1.61 -11.48
N ALA A 38 -9.70 2.78 -11.28
CA ALA A 38 -8.28 3.00 -11.31
C ALA A 38 -7.58 1.98 -10.43
N THR A 39 -7.15 0.89 -11.06
CA THR A 39 -5.77 0.47 -10.92
C THR A 39 -5.00 1.68 -11.43
N GLU A 40 -4.87 2.71 -10.58
CA GLU A 40 -3.67 3.51 -10.59
C GLU A 40 -2.60 2.45 -10.41
N GLU A 41 -2.09 1.96 -11.54
CA GLU A 41 -0.68 1.80 -11.73
C GLU A 41 -0.07 3.07 -11.13
N GLU A 42 0.16 3.02 -9.81
CA GLU A 42 1.45 3.35 -9.25
C GLU A 42 2.48 2.50 -10.03
N SER A 43 2.66 2.81 -11.31
CA SER A 43 3.98 2.95 -11.91
C SER A 43 4.67 4.03 -11.08
N SER A 44 4.95 3.69 -9.83
CA SER A 44 5.69 4.49 -8.90
C SER A 44 7.04 4.65 -9.57
N ALA A 45 7.33 5.86 -10.03
CA ALA A 45 8.72 6.31 -10.01
C ALA A 45 9.28 5.87 -8.66
N PRO A 46 10.41 5.15 -8.60
CA PRO A 46 10.86 4.53 -7.37
C PRO A 46 11.04 5.62 -6.32
N GLY A 47 10.05 5.72 -5.42
CA GLY A 47 10.18 6.51 -4.21
C GLY A 47 11.40 5.99 -3.47
N LEU A 48 12.13 6.87 -2.79
CA LEU A 48 13.30 6.44 -2.04
C LEU A 48 12.91 5.30 -1.08
N PRO A 49 13.65 4.18 -1.04
CA PRO A 49 13.36 3.10 -0.10
C PRO A 49 13.39 3.62 1.33
N VAL A 50 12.38 3.24 2.09
CA VAL A 50 12.23 3.57 3.51
C VAL A 50 12.32 2.28 4.30
N THR A 51 12.88 2.34 5.51
CA THR A 51 12.95 1.17 6.38
C THR A 51 11.84 1.24 7.42
N LEU A 52 10.98 0.23 7.46
CA LEU A 52 9.92 0.08 8.45
C LEU A 52 10.10 -1.19 9.28
N ASP A 53 9.85 -1.07 10.58
CA ASP A 53 9.70 -2.23 11.47
C ASP A 53 8.33 -2.87 11.25
N VAL A 54 8.31 -4.09 10.75
CA VAL A 54 7.12 -4.95 10.61
C VAL A 54 7.00 -5.81 11.88
N PRO A 55 5.88 -5.76 12.62
CA PRO A 55 5.66 -6.64 13.77
C PRO A 55 5.73 -8.11 13.40
N GLY A 56 6.33 -8.96 14.24
CA GLY A 56 6.55 -10.38 13.94
C GLY A 56 5.28 -11.14 13.53
N LYS A 57 4.12 -10.85 14.14
CA LYS A 57 2.84 -11.48 13.74
C LYS A 57 2.39 -11.10 12.33
N VAL A 58 2.71 -9.88 11.88
CA VAL A 58 2.45 -9.45 10.50
C VAL A 58 3.45 -10.11 9.56
N ALA A 59 4.73 -10.16 9.93
CA ALA A 59 5.76 -10.83 9.14
C ALA A 59 5.48 -12.33 8.97
N ASP A 60 5.09 -13.03 10.04
CA ASP A 60 4.71 -14.45 10.02
C ASP A 60 3.56 -14.70 9.05
N PHE A 61 2.52 -13.84 9.08
CA PHE A 61 1.38 -13.93 8.17
C PHE A 61 1.78 -13.69 6.71
N LEU A 62 2.59 -12.65 6.45
CA LEU A 62 3.01 -12.30 5.10
C LEU A 62 3.89 -13.39 4.46
N ARG A 63 4.72 -14.09 5.25
CA ARG A 63 5.55 -15.19 4.75
C ARG A 63 4.77 -16.38 4.21
N VAL A 64 3.54 -16.58 4.66
CA VAL A 64 2.65 -17.65 4.17
C VAL A 64 1.58 -17.14 3.22
N THR A 65 1.55 -15.83 2.95
CA THR A 65 0.63 -15.20 2.02
C THR A 65 1.22 -15.23 0.61
N GLU A 66 0.37 -15.33 -0.40
CA GLU A 66 0.80 -15.17 -1.79
C GLU A 66 1.08 -13.69 -2.08
N LEU A 67 2.31 -13.41 -2.50
CA LEU A 67 2.88 -12.07 -2.66
C LEU A 67 3.49 -11.92 -4.04
N GLU A 68 3.45 -10.69 -4.55
CA GLU A 68 4.16 -10.30 -5.77
C GLU A 68 5.69 -10.41 -5.57
N PRO A 69 6.48 -10.53 -6.65
CA PRO A 69 7.93 -10.66 -6.55
C PRO A 69 8.62 -9.55 -5.74
N ALA A 70 8.17 -8.31 -5.88
CA ALA A 70 8.73 -7.16 -5.15
C ALA A 70 8.40 -7.20 -3.64
N GLU A 71 7.18 -7.58 -3.28
CA GLU A 71 6.74 -7.77 -1.89
C GLU A 71 7.55 -8.89 -1.22
N ARG A 72 7.71 -10.02 -1.92
CA ARG A 72 8.48 -11.17 -1.43
C ARG A 72 9.96 -10.83 -1.25
N ALA A 73 10.58 -10.20 -2.25
CA ALA A 73 11.98 -9.78 -2.18
C ALA A 73 12.25 -8.84 -0.99
N ALA A 74 11.33 -7.91 -0.70
CA ALA A 74 11.45 -7.00 0.44
C ALA A 74 11.41 -7.75 1.79
N LEU A 75 10.59 -8.80 1.92
CA LEU A 75 10.54 -9.62 3.13
C LEU A 75 11.76 -10.52 3.27
N ASP A 76 12.25 -11.09 2.17
CA ASP A 76 13.42 -11.98 2.14
C ASP A 76 14.70 -11.23 2.49
N GLN A 77 14.82 -9.97 2.06
CA GLN A 77 15.91 -9.07 2.44
C GLN A 77 15.74 -8.48 3.85
N GLY A 78 14.60 -8.72 4.50
CA GLY A 78 14.27 -8.14 5.79
C GLY A 78 15.15 -8.67 6.93
N VAL A 79 15.55 -7.78 7.84
CA VAL A 79 16.42 -8.12 8.97
C VAL A 79 15.58 -8.35 10.23
N THR A 80 15.67 -9.55 10.80
CA THR A 80 14.96 -9.90 12.04
C THR A 80 15.67 -9.29 13.25
N VAL A 81 14.95 -8.54 14.07
CA VAL A 81 15.42 -7.98 15.35
C VAL A 81 14.63 -8.60 16.49
N ARG A 82 15.30 -9.28 17.42
CA ARG A 82 14.65 -9.89 18.59
C ARG A 82 14.21 -8.83 19.61
N ARG A 83 12.99 -8.96 20.13
CA ARG A 83 12.35 -8.03 21.07
C ARG A 83 11.60 -8.82 22.14
N GLY A 84 12.26 -9.16 23.25
CA GLY A 84 11.66 -9.95 24.34
C GLY A 84 11.08 -11.27 23.82
N GLN A 85 9.79 -11.53 24.08
CA GLN A 85 9.07 -12.72 23.60
C GLN A 85 8.70 -12.69 22.10
N GLY A 86 9.00 -11.59 21.38
CA GLY A 86 8.67 -11.42 19.97
C GLY A 86 9.86 -10.97 19.13
N TYR A 87 9.56 -10.55 17.91
CA TYR A 87 10.53 -9.95 17.00
C TYR A 87 9.86 -8.88 16.13
N THR A 88 10.69 -8.00 15.57
CA THR A 88 10.31 -7.13 14.45
C THR A 88 11.16 -7.49 13.24
N LEU A 89 10.60 -7.41 12.06
CA LEU A 89 11.31 -7.56 10.80
C LEU A 89 11.53 -6.15 10.21
N ARG A 90 12.78 -5.71 10.09
CA ARG A 90 13.11 -4.47 9.40
C ARG A 90 13.04 -4.70 7.90
N VAL A 91 12.08 -4.09 7.24
CA VAL A 91 11.87 -4.19 5.80
C VAL A 91 12.23 -2.85 5.18
N THR A 92 13.12 -2.88 4.19
CA THR A 92 13.48 -1.69 3.40
C THR A 92 12.84 -1.82 2.04
N ALA A 93 11.84 -0.97 1.76
CA ALA A 93 11.14 -0.98 0.49
C ALA A 93 10.60 0.40 0.14
N VAL A 94 10.17 0.59 -1.10
CA VAL A 94 9.46 1.81 -1.49
C VAL A 94 8.09 1.87 -0.81
N TYR A 95 7.55 3.09 -0.62
CA TYR A 95 6.28 3.30 0.07
C TYR A 95 5.11 2.47 -0.52
N ALA A 96 5.04 2.34 -1.85
CA ALA A 96 4.03 1.53 -2.53
C ALA A 96 4.06 0.06 -2.08
N VAL A 97 5.25 -0.56 -1.96
CA VAL A 97 5.39 -1.94 -1.48
C VAL A 97 4.93 -2.06 -0.03
N HIS A 98 5.24 -1.08 0.82
CA HIS A 98 4.72 -1.08 2.19
C HIS A 98 3.19 -1.03 2.26
N ARG A 99 2.54 -0.24 1.39
CA ARG A 99 1.08 -0.19 1.27
C ARG A 99 0.49 -1.49 0.76
N GLN A 100 1.10 -2.11 -0.25
CA GLN A 100 0.65 -3.39 -0.78
C GLN A 100 0.74 -4.49 0.30
N LEU A 101 1.89 -4.61 0.99
CA LEU A 101 2.05 -5.51 2.14
C LEU A 101 0.99 -5.26 3.24
N LEU A 102 0.68 -4.00 3.54
CA LEU A 102 -0.39 -3.66 4.50
C LEU A 102 -1.77 -4.13 4.02
N ALA A 103 -2.08 -3.96 2.73
CA ALA A 103 -3.34 -4.41 2.14
C ALA A 103 -3.51 -5.93 2.23
N ARG A 104 -2.43 -6.70 2.00
CA ARG A 104 -2.42 -8.17 2.16
C ARG A 104 -2.79 -8.59 3.59
N CYS A 105 -2.50 -7.77 4.60
CA CYS A 105 -2.79 -8.05 5.99
C CYS A 105 -4.26 -7.85 6.40
N ARG A 106 -5.16 -7.46 5.48
CA ARG A 106 -6.58 -7.25 5.77
C ARG A 106 -7.24 -8.42 6.53
N PRO A 107 -6.99 -9.70 6.20
CA PRO A 107 -7.59 -10.85 6.91
C PRO A 107 -7.27 -10.92 8.41
N LEU A 108 -6.20 -10.26 8.88
CA LEU A 108 -5.84 -10.22 10.30
C LEU A 108 -6.86 -9.45 11.17
N ASP A 109 -7.75 -8.65 10.58
CA ASP A 109 -8.88 -8.03 11.28
C ASP A 109 -10.02 -9.00 11.59
N GLY A 110 -9.97 -10.21 11.04
CA GLY A 110 -11.03 -11.20 11.12
C GLY A 110 -11.77 -11.33 9.79
N ALA A 111 -12.37 -12.49 9.59
CA ALA A 111 -13.21 -12.80 8.43
C ALA A 111 -14.57 -13.32 8.90
N GLN A 112 -15.54 -13.35 7.99
CA GLN A 112 -16.84 -13.98 8.26
C GLN A 112 -16.60 -15.46 8.62
N GLY A 113 -16.92 -15.83 9.87
CA GLY A 113 -16.77 -17.19 10.39
C GLY A 113 -15.48 -17.49 11.17
N ALA A 114 -14.52 -16.56 11.26
CA ALA A 114 -13.31 -16.74 12.07
C ALA A 114 -13.01 -15.49 12.93
N PRO A 115 -13.04 -15.59 14.27
CA PRO A 115 -12.77 -14.46 15.14
C PRO A 115 -11.31 -14.02 15.01
N ALA A 116 -11.08 -12.71 14.85
CA ALA A 116 -9.72 -12.20 14.78
C ALA A 116 -8.98 -12.37 16.10
N VAL A 117 -7.73 -12.82 16.02
CA VAL A 117 -6.84 -12.96 17.18
C VAL A 117 -6.40 -11.57 17.65
N PRO A 118 -6.62 -11.18 18.92
CA PRO A 118 -6.29 -9.83 19.41
C PRO A 118 -4.86 -9.39 19.14
N ALA A 119 -3.90 -10.30 19.29
CA ALA A 119 -2.48 -10.02 19.03
C ALA A 119 -2.21 -9.70 17.55
N GLN A 120 -2.88 -10.37 16.61
CA GLN A 120 -2.74 -10.12 15.18
C GLN A 120 -3.34 -8.76 14.79
N ARG A 121 -4.53 -8.42 15.30
CA ARG A 121 -5.14 -7.10 15.08
C ARG A 121 -4.23 -5.97 15.58
N LYS A 122 -3.68 -6.12 16.78
CA LYS A 122 -2.75 -5.13 17.35
C LYS A 122 -1.52 -4.96 16.46
N ALA A 123 -0.91 -6.07 16.05
CA ALA A 123 0.25 -6.06 15.18
C ALA A 123 -0.04 -5.39 13.82
N ARG A 124 -1.20 -5.67 13.21
CA ARG A 124 -1.60 -4.99 11.98
C ARG A 124 -1.79 -3.49 12.18
N ARG A 125 -2.50 -3.06 13.23
CA ARG A 125 -2.71 -1.64 13.54
C ARG A 125 -1.41 -0.89 13.77
N GLU A 126 -0.44 -1.53 14.42
CA GLU A 126 0.89 -0.98 14.61
C GLU A 126 1.63 -0.80 13.28
N TYR A 127 1.54 -1.77 12.37
CA TYR A 127 2.12 -1.64 11.03
C TYR A 127 1.41 -0.58 10.20
N GLU A 128 0.08 -0.55 10.22
CA GLU A 128 -0.76 0.47 9.58
C GLU A 128 -0.40 1.88 10.04
N HIS A 129 -0.21 2.07 11.35
CA HIS A 129 0.22 3.35 11.90
C HIS A 129 1.57 3.78 11.35
N ARG A 130 2.56 2.88 11.31
CA ARG A 130 3.91 3.15 10.76
C ARG A 130 3.87 3.50 9.28
N VAL A 131 3.09 2.77 8.48
CA VAL A 131 2.90 3.09 7.06
C VAL A 131 2.19 4.44 6.90
N SER A 132 1.18 4.74 7.72
CA SER A 132 0.45 6.01 7.66
C SER A 132 1.34 7.20 8.06
N THR A 133 2.27 7.04 9.00
CA THR A 133 3.23 8.09 9.35
C THR A 133 4.25 8.38 8.25
N LEU A 134 4.46 7.43 7.33
CA LEU A 134 5.30 7.62 6.15
C LEU A 134 4.53 8.10 4.93
N ALA A 135 3.18 8.15 5.00
CA ALA A 135 2.39 8.67 3.90
C ALA A 135 2.94 10.06 3.55
N PRO A 136 3.35 10.29 2.30
CA PRO A 136 3.88 11.58 1.91
C PRO A 136 2.85 12.61 2.29
N ILE A 137 3.22 13.51 3.21
CA ILE A 137 2.42 14.70 3.51
C ILE A 137 2.38 15.44 2.18
N GLY A 138 1.25 15.32 1.47
CA GLY A 138 1.06 16.02 0.21
C GLY A 138 1.24 17.52 0.46
N PRO A 139 1.93 18.25 -0.44
CA PRO A 139 1.98 19.71 -0.37
C PRO A 139 0.58 20.33 -0.53
#